data_AF-A0A1E5CX31-F1
#
_entry.id   AF-A0A1E5CX31-F1
#
_cell.length_a   1.000
_cell.length_b   1.000
_cell.length_c   1.000
_cell.angle_alpha   90.00
_cell.angle_beta   90.00
_cell.angle_gamma   90.00
#
_symmetry.space_group_name_H-M   'P 1'
#
loop_
_entity.id
_entity.type
_entity.pdbx_description
1 polymer ?
#
loop_
_entity_poly.entity_id
_entity_poly.type
_entity_poly.pdbx_seq_one_letter_code
_entity_poly.pdbx_strand_id
1 'polypeptide(L)'
;MDLVSVGIGFLGGIFTGAAGTYFGNKYTDIRHNKEAIKAELNLWKELESKFPSLIQEMKDDFSSPENHGVRKFFVKSKGTLVSRSEPSFEYHTDVHLNLSAAMLYLEDLDLIEDITPGNCPMYRFKERLVDYLKGNA
;
A
#
# COMPACT_ATOMS: atom_id res chain seq x y z
N MET A 1 25.95 -36.03 -46.37
CA MET A 1 25.24 -35.03 -45.53
C MET A 1 26.25 -33.98 -45.17
N ASP A 2 26.02 -32.73 -45.58
CA ASP A 2 26.96 -31.65 -45.28
C ASP A 2 26.87 -31.25 -43.82
N LEU A 3 28.00 -31.34 -43.11
CA LEU A 3 28.18 -30.91 -41.72
C LEU A 3 27.74 -29.44 -41.52
N VAL A 4 27.87 -28.64 -42.59
CA VAL A 4 27.46 -27.23 -42.67
C VAL A 4 25.94 -27.06 -42.54
N SER A 5 25.14 -27.92 -43.18
CA SER A 5 23.66 -27.85 -43.08
C SER A 5 23.15 -28.21 -41.68
N VAL A 6 23.80 -29.16 -41.00
CA VAL A 6 23.46 -29.54 -39.62
C VAL A 6 23.79 -28.39 -38.65
N GLY A 7 24.94 -27.73 -38.84
CA GLY A 7 25.35 -26.59 -38.02
C GLY A 7 24.41 -25.38 -38.15
N ILE A 8 23.93 -25.07 -39.35
CA ILE A 8 23.00 -23.95 -39.59
C ILE A 8 21.64 -24.21 -38.93
N GLY A 9 21.11 -25.43 -39.03
CA GLY A 9 19.86 -25.81 -38.38
C GLY A 9 19.93 -25.76 -36.86
N PHE A 10 21.05 -26.19 -36.27
CA PHE A 10 21.28 -26.15 -34.83
C PHE A 10 21.36 -24.71 -34.29
N LEU A 11 22.10 -23.83 -34.98
CA LEU A 11 22.19 -22.42 -34.59
C LEU A 11 20.84 -21.70 -34.72
N GLY A 12 20.10 -21.92 -35.81
CA GLY A 12 18.76 -21.36 -35.98
C GLY A 12 17.76 -21.80 -34.90
N GLY A 13 17.84 -23.06 -34.47
CA GLY A 13 17.04 -23.61 -33.38
C GLY A 13 17.35 -22.95 -32.03
N ILE A 14 18.63 -22.73 -31.70
CA ILE A 14 19.05 -22.06 -30.47
C ILE A 14 18.60 -20.60 -30.44
N PHE A 15 18.78 -19.87 -31.55
CA PHE A 15 18.35 -18.47 -31.64
C PHE A 15 16.83 -18.32 -31.50
N THR A 16 16.05 -19.20 -32.13
CA THR A 16 14.58 -19.17 -32.05
C THR A 16 14.09 -19.54 -30.65
N GLY A 17 14.70 -20.55 -30.01
CA GLY A 17 14.38 -20.97 -28.64
C GLY A 17 14.71 -19.89 -27.60
N ALA A 18 15.89 -19.27 -27.69
CA ALA A 18 16.32 -18.21 -26.77
C ALA A 18 15.54 -16.91 -26.96
N ALA A 19 15.22 -16.54 -28.20
CA ALA A 19 14.36 -15.38 -28.48
C ALA A 19 12.93 -15.63 -27.98
N GLY A 20 12.36 -16.81 -28.22
CA GLY A 20 11.02 -17.18 -27.77
C GLY A 20 10.87 -17.16 -26.25
N THR A 21 11.86 -17.69 -25.50
CA THR A 21 11.85 -17.63 -24.04
C THR A 21 12.04 -16.22 -23.49
N TYR A 22 12.91 -15.41 -24.11
CA TYR A 22 13.10 -14.01 -23.71
C TYR A 22 11.83 -13.17 -23.89
N PHE A 23 11.16 -13.29 -25.05
CA PHE A 23 9.90 -12.59 -25.28
C PHE A 23 8.79 -13.14 -24.37
N GLY A 24 8.70 -14.46 -24.18
CA GLY A 24 7.72 -15.08 -23.28
C GLY A 24 7.83 -14.60 -21.83
N ASN A 25 9.05 -14.54 -21.29
CA ASN A 25 9.29 -14.02 -19.93
C ASN A 25 8.96 -12.52 -19.85
N LYS A 26 9.38 -11.72 -20.83
CA LYS A 26 9.10 -10.28 -20.86
C LYS A 26 7.61 -9.95 -20.89
N TYR A 27 6.80 -10.68 -21.67
CA TYR A 27 5.35 -10.48 -21.70
C TYR A 27 4.65 -10.97 -20.43
N THR A 28 5.19 -12.00 -19.79
CA THR A 28 4.67 -12.51 -18.50
C THR A 28 4.89 -11.48 -17.39
N ASP A 29 6.09 -10.87 -17.33
CA ASP A 29 6.41 -9.82 -16.35
C ASP A 29 5.55 -8.56 -16.50
N ILE A 30 5.28 -8.13 -17.74
CA ILE A 30 4.41 -6.97 -18.00
C ILE A 30 2.98 -7.22 -17.51
N ARG A 31 2.48 -8.45 -17.60
CA ARG A 31 1.14 -8.79 -17.11
C ARG A 31 1.10 -8.78 -15.59
N HIS A 32 2.08 -9.38 -14.93
CA HIS A 32 2.15 -9.40 -13.46
C HIS A 32 2.21 -8.00 -12.86
N ASN A 33 2.98 -7.08 -13.47
CA ASN A 33 3.00 -5.69 -13.02
C ASN A 33 1.64 -5.00 -13.18
N LYS A 34 0.92 -5.24 -14.29
CA LYS A 34 -0.43 -4.70 -14.48
C LYS A 34 -1.45 -5.26 -13.49
N GLU A 35 -1.34 -6.54 -13.17
CA GLU A 35 -2.19 -7.20 -12.17
C GLU A 35 -1.92 -6.66 -10.77
N ALA A 36 -0.66 -6.45 -10.40
CA ALA A 36 -0.28 -5.85 -9.13
C ALA A 36 -0.81 -4.42 -8.97
N ILE A 37 -0.62 -3.56 -9.98
CA ILE A 37 -1.15 -2.18 -9.98
C ILE A 37 -2.68 -2.19 -9.87
N LYS A 38 -3.35 -3.08 -10.60
CA LYS A 38 -4.81 -3.19 -10.53
C LYS A 38 -5.30 -3.66 -9.17
N ALA A 39 -4.62 -4.63 -8.56
CA ALA A 39 -4.94 -5.12 -7.22
C ALA A 39 -4.78 -4.01 -6.18
N GLU A 40 -3.71 -3.21 -6.29
CA GLU A 40 -3.46 -2.07 -5.41
C GLU A 40 -4.53 -0.98 -5.56
N LEU A 41 -4.87 -0.59 -6.79
CA LEU A 41 -5.96 0.36 -7.03
C LEU A 41 -7.31 -0.12 -6.50
N ASN A 42 -7.59 -1.43 -6.60
CA ASN A 42 -8.82 -2.00 -6.06
C ASN A 42 -8.83 -1.97 -4.53
N LEU A 43 -7.70 -2.26 -3.88
CA LEU A 43 -7.55 -2.16 -2.43
C LEU A 43 -7.84 -0.74 -1.95
N TRP A 44 -7.28 0.27 -2.63
CA TRP A 44 -7.52 1.67 -2.28
C TRP A 44 -8.99 2.09 -2.43
N LYS A 45 -9.62 1.70 -3.54
CA LYS A 45 -11.05 1.96 -3.77
C LYS A 45 -11.95 1.27 -2.76
N GLU A 46 -11.59 0.03 -2.38
CA GLU A 46 -12.33 -0.71 -1.36
C GLU A 46 -12.23 -0.02 0.01
N LEU A 47 -11.03 0.46 0.36
CA LEU A 47 -10.80 1.18 1.60
C LEU A 47 -11.61 2.49 1.67
N GLU A 48 -11.59 3.28 0.60
CA GLU A 48 -12.42 4.49 0.47
C GLU A 48 -13.91 4.18 0.54
N SER A 49 -14.36 3.07 -0.06
CA SER A 49 -15.77 2.68 -0.03
C SER A 49 -16.22 2.20 1.35
N LYS A 50 -15.35 1.53 2.11
CA LYS A 50 -15.70 1.01 3.45
C LYS A 50 -15.64 2.09 4.51
N PHE A 51 -14.67 2.99 4.44
CA PHE A 51 -14.40 4.00 5.47
C PHE A 51 -14.22 5.41 4.88
N PRO A 52 -15.20 5.94 4.11
CA PRO A 52 -15.03 7.16 3.34
C PRO A 52 -14.70 8.39 4.20
N SER A 53 -15.38 8.56 5.34
CA SER A 53 -15.17 9.70 6.24
C SER A 53 -13.78 9.69 6.87
N LEU A 54 -13.31 8.52 7.29
CA LEU A 54 -12.00 8.35 7.93
C LEU A 54 -10.87 8.59 6.93
N ILE A 55 -10.96 7.99 5.74
CA ILE A 55 -9.92 8.14 4.72
C ILE A 55 -9.85 9.58 4.23
N GLN A 56 -10.99 10.27 4.11
CA GLN A 56 -10.99 11.70 3.77
C GLN A 56 -10.30 12.54 4.85
N GLU A 57 -10.62 12.33 6.13
CA GLU A 57 -9.96 13.04 7.23
C GLU A 57 -8.43 12.78 7.24
N MET A 58 -8.02 11.53 7.04
CA MET A 58 -6.60 11.18 6.91
C MET A 58 -5.92 11.90 5.72
N LYS A 59 -6.58 12.00 4.56
CA LYS A 59 -6.04 12.76 3.41
C LYS A 59 -5.92 14.25 3.71
N ASP A 60 -6.93 14.81 4.37
CA ASP A 60 -6.94 16.22 4.75
C ASP A 60 -5.82 16.53 5.76
N ASP A 61 -5.54 15.62 6.69
CA ASP A 61 -4.42 15.71 7.63
C ASP A 61 -3.06 15.79 6.92
N PHE A 62 -2.86 14.98 5.86
CA PHE A 62 -1.64 14.96 5.06
C PHE A 62 -1.59 16.03 3.96
N SER A 63 -2.65 16.82 3.76
CA SER A 63 -2.66 17.93 2.80
C SER A 63 -1.76 19.09 3.23
N SER A 64 -1.49 19.20 4.54
CA SER A 64 -0.67 20.26 5.12
C SER A 64 0.81 19.87 5.11
N PRO A 65 1.72 20.70 4.55
CA PRO A 65 3.15 20.40 4.46
C PRO A 65 3.83 20.10 5.81
N GLU A 66 3.35 20.74 6.88
CA GLU A 66 3.87 20.55 8.25
C GLU A 66 3.61 19.14 8.80
N ASN A 67 2.57 18.48 8.29
CA ASN A 67 2.11 17.18 8.75
C ASN A 67 2.72 16.02 7.95
N HIS A 68 3.50 16.31 6.89
CA HIS A 68 4.08 15.29 6.02
C HIS A 68 5.04 14.32 6.72
N GLY A 69 5.63 14.74 7.84
CA GLY A 69 6.54 13.94 8.66
C GLY A 69 5.85 13.13 9.77
N VAL A 70 4.57 13.37 10.03
CA VAL A 70 3.83 12.67 11.08
C VAL A 70 3.59 11.22 10.64
N ARG A 71 3.85 10.28 11.54
CA ARG A 71 3.64 8.84 11.31
C ARG A 71 2.83 8.16 12.39
N LYS A 72 2.54 8.87 13.48
CA LYS A 72 1.89 8.32 14.66
C LYS A 72 0.53 8.96 14.82
N PHE A 73 -0.44 8.18 15.28
CA PHE A 73 -1.76 8.70 15.58
C PHE A 73 -2.39 7.94 16.75
N PHE A 74 -3.27 8.63 17.45
CA PHE A 74 -4.03 8.09 18.57
C PHE A 74 -5.48 7.84 18.16
N VAL A 75 -6.06 6.77 18.68
CA VAL A 75 -7.48 6.47 18.56
C VAL A 75 -8.12 6.58 19.93
N LYS A 76 -8.97 7.59 20.13
CA LYS A 76 -9.52 7.91 21.46
C LYS A 76 -10.84 8.67 21.38
N SER A 77 -11.59 8.73 22.48
CA SER A 77 -12.73 9.66 22.58
C SER A 77 -12.26 11.12 22.65
N LYS A 78 -13.09 12.08 22.26
CA LYS A 78 -12.77 13.53 22.36
C LYS A 78 -12.50 13.98 23.79
N GLY A 79 -13.09 13.30 24.79
CA GLY A 79 -12.90 13.61 26.20
C GLY A 79 -11.57 13.16 26.79
N THR A 80 -10.81 12.32 26.07
CA THR A 80 -9.55 11.75 26.57
C THR A 80 -8.39 12.68 26.25
N LEU A 81 -7.76 13.25 27.27
CA LEU A 81 -6.51 14.00 27.11
C LEU A 81 -5.32 13.04 27.12
N VAL A 82 -4.42 13.20 26.15
CA VAL A 82 -3.19 12.41 26.02
C VAL A 82 -2.03 13.38 25.93
N SER A 83 -1.01 13.16 26.76
CA SER A 83 0.23 13.92 26.67
C SER A 83 1.02 13.46 25.44
N ARG A 84 1.25 14.36 24.50
CA ARG A 84 2.01 14.08 23.28
C ARG A 84 3.45 14.56 23.45
N SER A 85 4.42 13.66 23.32
CA SER A 85 5.84 14.02 23.27
C SER A 85 6.31 14.41 21.86
N GLU A 86 5.57 13.97 20.83
CA GLU A 86 5.90 14.15 19.42
C GLU A 86 4.63 14.51 18.61
N PRO A 87 4.77 15.14 17.43
CA PRO A 87 3.65 15.37 16.52
C PRO A 87 2.93 14.07 16.18
N SER A 88 1.63 14.00 16.48
CA SER A 88 0.78 12.83 16.24
C SER A 88 -0.63 13.28 15.87
N PHE A 89 -1.30 12.54 14.98
CA PHE A 89 -2.72 12.78 14.68
C PHE A 89 -3.64 12.19 15.76
N GLU A 90 -4.90 12.59 15.74
CA GLU A 90 -5.94 12.08 16.64
C GLU A 90 -7.20 11.78 15.85
N TYR A 91 -7.62 10.51 15.87
CA TYR A 91 -8.91 10.11 15.33
C TYR A 91 -9.85 9.75 16.46
N HIS A 92 -11.09 10.24 16.35
CA HIS A 92 -12.05 10.18 17.43
C HIS A 92 -13.12 9.10 17.24
N THR A 93 -13.27 8.23 18.24
CA THR A 93 -14.31 7.19 18.26
C THR A 93 -15.72 7.77 18.27
N ASP A 94 -15.88 9.00 18.79
CA ASP A 94 -17.16 9.72 18.82
C ASP A 94 -17.56 10.27 17.45
N VAL A 95 -16.59 10.42 16.54
CA VAL A 95 -16.81 10.92 15.16
C VAL A 95 -17.00 9.74 14.21
N HIS A 96 -16.21 8.69 14.37
CA HIS A 96 -16.28 7.49 13.55
C HIS A 96 -16.73 6.30 14.40
N LEU A 97 -18.02 5.98 14.35
CA LEU A 97 -18.61 4.85 15.09
C LEU A 97 -17.92 3.50 14.79
N ASN A 98 -17.35 3.37 13.59
CA ASN A 98 -16.67 2.16 13.14
C ASN A 98 -15.14 2.29 13.15
N LEU A 99 -14.59 3.24 13.91
CA LEU A 99 -13.14 3.51 13.92
C LEU A 99 -12.33 2.27 14.32
N SER A 100 -12.77 1.54 15.35
CA SER A 100 -12.09 0.32 15.80
C SER A 100 -12.09 -0.77 14.72
N ALA A 101 -13.20 -0.93 13.99
CA ALA A 101 -13.27 -1.87 12.87
C ALA A 101 -12.38 -1.42 11.70
N ALA A 102 -12.27 -0.12 11.47
CA ALA A 102 -11.36 0.44 10.47
C ALA A 102 -9.90 0.19 10.83
N MET A 103 -9.51 0.34 12.10
CA MET A 103 -8.15 0.05 12.55
C MET A 103 -7.78 -1.41 12.35
N LEU A 104 -8.64 -2.34 12.78
CA LEU A 104 -8.43 -3.78 12.56
C LEU A 104 -8.26 -4.10 11.08
N TYR A 105 -9.11 -3.54 10.22
CA TYR A 105 -9.01 -3.77 8.77
C TYR A 105 -7.74 -3.18 8.17
N LEU A 106 -7.31 -1.99 8.60
CA LEU A 106 -6.05 -1.38 8.16
C LEU A 106 -4.82 -2.17 8.63
N GLU A 107 -4.88 -2.73 9.84
CA GLU A 107 -3.84 -3.58 10.41
C GLU A 107 -3.76 -4.93 9.65
N ASP A 108 -4.90 -5.57 9.36
CA ASP A 108 -4.98 -6.79 8.55
C ASP A 108 -4.41 -6.60 7.14
N LEU A 109 -4.55 -5.40 6.56
CA LEU A 109 -3.98 -5.02 5.27
C LEU A 109 -2.49 -4.60 5.35
N ASP A 110 -1.89 -4.68 6.54
CA ASP A 110 -0.51 -4.28 6.81
C ASP A 110 -0.24 -2.79 6.50
N LEU A 111 -1.27 -1.94 6.60
CA LEU A 111 -1.18 -0.50 6.30
C LEU A 111 -0.86 0.36 7.52
N ILE A 112 -1.17 -0.16 8.71
CA ILE A 112 -0.81 0.43 10.00
C ILE A 112 -0.19 -0.64 10.90
N GLU A 113 0.45 -0.19 11.98
CA GLU A 113 1.03 -1.04 13.02
C GLU A 113 0.57 -0.53 14.39
N ASP A 114 0.07 -1.43 15.24
CA ASP A 114 -0.23 -1.10 16.63
C ASP A 114 1.07 -0.89 17.43
N ILE A 115 1.23 0.30 17.99
CA ILE A 115 2.36 0.70 18.84
C ILE A 115 1.91 1.15 20.23
N THR A 116 0.71 0.75 20.65
CA THR A 116 0.03 1.17 21.89
C THR A 116 0.95 1.07 23.11
N PRO A 117 1.40 2.21 23.69
CA PRO A 117 2.12 2.20 24.95
C PRO A 117 1.10 2.21 26.09
N GLY A 118 0.76 1.03 26.61
CA GLY A 118 -0.16 0.89 27.74
C GLY A 118 -1.64 0.90 27.33
N ASN A 119 -2.41 1.88 27.83
CA ASN A 119 -3.89 1.84 27.77
C ASN A 119 -4.54 2.77 26.72
N CYS A 120 -3.76 3.59 26.00
CA CYS A 120 -4.31 4.48 24.97
C CYS A 120 -3.93 3.96 23.58
N PRO A 121 -4.90 3.49 22.77
CA PRO A 121 -4.63 2.97 21.44
C PRO A 121 -3.83 3.95 20.60
N MET A 122 -2.68 3.47 20.11
CA MET A 122 -1.74 4.26 19.33
C MET A 122 -1.24 3.43 18.17
N TYR A 123 -1.27 4.02 16.99
CA TYR A 123 -0.92 3.33 15.75
C TYR A 123 0.13 4.13 14.99
N ARG A 124 0.88 3.42 14.16
CA ARG A 124 1.83 3.97 13.21
C ARG A 124 1.38 3.72 11.78
N PHE A 125 1.38 4.75 10.96
CA PHE A 125 1.22 4.61 9.51
C PHE A 125 2.43 3.94 8.88
N LYS A 126 2.20 2.98 7.98
CA LYS A 126 3.25 2.51 7.07
C LYS A 126 3.38 3.44 5.88
N GLU A 127 4.59 3.56 5.32
CA GLU A 127 4.86 4.48 4.20
C GLU A 127 3.94 4.23 3.01
N ARG A 128 3.59 2.97 2.72
CA ARG A 128 2.66 2.61 1.65
C ARG A 128 1.31 3.33 1.77
N LEU A 129 0.75 3.41 2.98
CA LEU A 129 -0.49 4.13 3.23
C LEU A 129 -0.27 5.65 3.16
N VAL A 130 0.85 6.15 3.67
CA VAL A 130 1.18 7.59 3.62
C VAL A 130 1.32 8.08 2.18
N ASP A 131 1.98 7.31 1.31
CA ASP A 131 2.15 7.64 -0.11
C ASP A 131 0.79 7.72 -0.80
N TYR A 132 -0.10 6.76 -0.50
CA TYR A 132 -1.48 6.80 -0.97
C TYR A 132 -2.25 8.05 -0.48
N LEU A 133 -2.19 8.36 0.82
CA LEU A 133 -2.90 9.49 1.41
C LEU A 133 -2.41 10.84 0.87
N LYS A 134 -1.13 10.94 0.48
CA LYS A 134 -0.54 12.12 -0.17
C LYS A 134 -0.84 12.23 -1.67
N GLY A 135 -1.41 11.19 -2.28
CA GLY A 135 -1.64 11.12 -3.72
C GLY A 135 -0.39 10.78 -4.54
N ASN A 136 0.60 10.14 -3.93
CA ASN A 136 1.86 9.71 -4.56
C ASN A 136 1.86 8.22 -4.99
N ALA A 137 0.74 7.50 -4.81
CA ALA A 137 0.58 6.08 -5.14
C ALA A 137 0.10 5.81 -6.58
#